data_AF-A0A968GKE0-F1
#
_entry.id   AF-A0A968GKE0-F1
#
_cell.length_a   1.000
_cell.length_b   1.000
_cell.length_c   1.000
_cell.angle_alpha   90.00
_cell.angle_beta   90.00
_cell.angle_gamma   90.00
#
_symmetry.space_group_name_H-M   'P 1'
#
loop_
_entity.id
_entity.type
_entity.pdbx_description
1 polymer ?
#
loop_
_entity_poly.entity_id
_entity_poly.type
_entity_poly.pdbx_seq_one_letter_code
_entity_poly.pdbx_strand_id
1 'polypeptide(L)'
;DYYPPEVPALPAFSLQKAISTTIRDHHRDYWTGTVYTTNRRVWEHDEKFKTYLRRIRAMAIDMETATLFTTGFYNEIPTGALLLVSDQPMTPGGIKTSKSDKRVTQKYLDMHLRIGIDSLKQLINKGETVKHLRF
;
A
#
# COMPACT_ATOMS: atom_id res chain seq x y z
N ASP A 1 -17.11 11.72 7.26
CA ASP A 1 -16.47 10.93 6.19
C ASP A 1 -16.55 11.67 4.87
N TYR A 2 -15.51 11.57 4.04
CA TYR A 2 -15.44 12.25 2.74
C TYR A 2 -16.44 11.67 1.72
N TYR A 3 -16.74 10.37 1.82
CA TYR A 3 -17.67 9.65 0.95
C TYR A 3 -18.47 8.59 1.73
N PRO A 4 -19.61 8.12 1.20
CA PRO A 4 -20.32 6.93 1.70
C PRO A 4 -19.44 5.66 1.67
N PRO A 5 -19.69 4.67 2.55
CA PRO A 5 -18.88 3.45 2.66
C PRO A 5 -18.91 2.56 1.41
N GLU A 6 -19.88 2.76 0.50
CA GLU A 6 -19.97 2.09 -0.79
C GLU A 6 -18.91 2.58 -1.78
N VAL A 7 -18.35 3.78 -1.58
CA VAL A 7 -17.31 4.34 -2.44
C VAL A 7 -15.96 3.72 -2.05
N PRO A 8 -15.32 2.95 -2.95
CA PRO A 8 -14.08 2.26 -2.61
C PRO A 8 -12.89 3.23 -2.58
N ALA A 9 -12.02 3.04 -1.60
CA ALA A 9 -10.72 3.71 -1.55
C ALA A 9 -9.78 3.07 -2.59
N LEU A 10 -9.64 3.71 -3.76
CA LEU A 10 -8.86 3.20 -4.89
C LEU A 10 -7.64 4.09 -5.18
N PRO A 11 -6.49 3.51 -5.59
CA PRO A 11 -5.38 4.29 -6.11
C PRO A 11 -5.70 4.80 -7.52
N ALA A 12 -5.03 5.87 -7.93
CA ALA A 12 -4.99 6.28 -9.32
C ALA A 12 -4.33 5.18 -10.17
N PHE A 13 -5.02 4.75 -11.22
CA PHE A 13 -4.55 3.67 -12.10
C PHE A 13 -3.17 3.96 -12.72
N SER A 14 -2.90 5.21 -13.09
CA SER A 14 -1.60 5.65 -13.62
C SER A 14 -0.46 5.40 -12.61
N LEU A 15 -0.65 5.77 -11.35
CA LEU A 15 0.30 5.52 -10.27
C LEU A 15 0.50 4.03 -10.03
N GLN A 16 -0.58 3.25 -10.01
CA GLN A 16 -0.49 1.80 -9.85
C GLN A 16 0.32 1.14 -10.99
N LYS A 17 0.07 1.54 -12.24
CA LYS A 17 0.82 1.05 -13.42
C LYS A 17 2.30 1.43 -13.34
N ALA A 18 2.60 2.68 -12.98
CA ALA A 18 3.97 3.16 -12.84
C ALA A 18 4.73 2.38 -11.78
N ILE A 19 4.17 2.27 -10.57
CA ILE A 19 4.75 1.51 -9.46
C ILE A 19 5.00 0.05 -9.88
N SER A 20 4.01 -0.62 -10.49
CA SER A 20 4.17 -1.99 -11.00
C SER A 20 5.34 -2.13 -11.98
N THR A 21 5.47 -1.19 -12.91
CA THR A 21 6.53 -1.24 -13.93
C THR A 21 7.89 -1.00 -13.30
N THR A 22 8.02 0.03 -12.46
CA THR A 22 9.29 0.38 -11.82
C THR A 22 9.79 -0.74 -10.90
N ILE A 23 8.91 -1.43 -10.16
CA ILE A 23 9.34 -2.59 -9.35
C ILE A 23 9.97 -3.67 -10.23
N ARG A 24 9.39 -3.94 -11.40
CA ARG A 24 9.94 -4.92 -12.36
C ARG A 24 11.27 -4.46 -12.96
N ASP A 25 11.41 -3.17 -13.26
CA ASP A 25 12.66 -2.58 -13.76
C ASP A 25 13.78 -2.69 -12.71
N HIS A 26 13.42 -2.70 -11.42
CA HIS A 26 14.32 -3.00 -10.30
C HIS A 26 14.52 -4.51 -10.05
N HIS A 27 14.04 -5.38 -10.95
CA HIS A 27 14.13 -6.84 -10.87
C HIS A 27 13.63 -7.42 -9.55
N ARG A 28 12.49 -6.90 -9.06
CA ARG A 28 11.82 -7.39 -7.85
C ARG A 28 10.46 -7.96 -8.18
N ASP A 29 10.09 -8.96 -7.39
CA ASP A 29 8.72 -9.45 -7.31
C ASP A 29 7.90 -8.59 -6.35
N TYR A 30 6.61 -8.52 -6.58
CA TYR A 30 5.67 -7.84 -5.70
C TYR A 30 4.36 -8.60 -5.57
N TRP A 31 3.64 -8.25 -4.52
CA TRP A 31 2.28 -8.72 -4.25
C TRP A 31 1.30 -7.58 -4.51
N THR A 32 0.16 -7.90 -5.10
CA THR A 32 -0.92 -6.93 -5.36
C THR A 32 -2.24 -7.46 -4.79
N GLY A 33 -2.95 -6.59 -4.08
CA GLY A 33 -4.28 -6.86 -3.55
C GLY A 33 -4.70 -5.82 -2.52
N THR A 34 -5.62 -6.21 -1.63
CA THR A 34 -6.31 -5.27 -0.73
C THR A 34 -5.54 -5.03 0.56
N VAL A 35 -5.58 -3.78 1.02
CA VAL A 35 -5.02 -3.36 2.31
C VAL A 35 -6.18 -2.98 3.22
N TYR A 36 -6.21 -3.53 4.43
CA TYR A 36 -7.16 -3.12 5.44
C TYR A 36 -6.57 -1.98 6.29
N THR A 37 -7.14 -0.79 6.19
CA THR A 37 -6.70 0.36 6.98
C THR A 37 -7.50 0.45 8.28
N THR A 38 -6.82 0.59 9.42
CA THR A 38 -7.45 0.66 10.75
C THR A 38 -6.75 1.69 11.65
N ASN A 39 -7.46 2.20 12.64
CA ASN A 39 -6.86 2.97 13.75
C ASN A 39 -6.53 2.10 14.98
N ARG A 40 -6.95 0.82 14.98
CA ARG A 40 -6.69 -0.11 16.08
C ARG A 40 -5.30 -0.72 15.94
N ARG A 41 -4.34 -0.22 16.72
CA ARG A 41 -2.94 -0.70 16.71
C ARG A 41 -2.75 -2.07 17.37
N VAL A 42 -3.50 -2.37 18.43
CA VAL A 42 -3.41 -3.65 19.14
C VAL A 42 -4.59 -4.54 18.74
N TRP A 43 -4.33 -5.47 17.85
CA TRP A 43 -5.34 -6.34 17.24
C TRP A 43 -4.87 -7.81 17.10
N GLU A 44 -3.58 -8.07 17.32
CA GLU A 44 -2.89 -9.33 17.05
C GLU A 44 -3.34 -10.48 17.98
N HIS A 45 -4.09 -10.19 19.04
CA HIS A 45 -4.69 -11.18 19.95
C HIS A 45 -6.16 -11.47 19.62
N ASP A 46 -6.79 -10.69 18.74
CA ASP A 46 -8.22 -10.77 18.46
C ASP A 46 -8.50 -11.75 17.32
N GLU A 47 -8.82 -13.00 17.67
CA GLU A 47 -9.10 -14.07 16.70
C GLU A 47 -10.34 -13.80 15.84
N LYS A 48 -11.33 -13.05 16.35
CA LYS A 48 -12.49 -12.65 15.54
C LYS A 48 -12.08 -11.67 14.46
N PHE A 49 -11.25 -10.68 14.82
CA PHE A 49 -10.72 -9.70 13.87
C PHE A 49 -9.81 -10.36 12.83
N LYS A 50 -8.93 -11.28 13.24
CA LYS A 50 -8.12 -12.09 12.32
C LYS A 50 -8.97 -12.89 11.34
N THR A 51 -10.04 -13.51 11.82
CA THR A 51 -10.99 -14.25 10.97
C THR A 51 -11.68 -13.32 9.97
N TYR A 52 -12.05 -12.11 10.41
CA TYR A 52 -12.61 -11.09 9.54
C TYR A 52 -11.63 -10.67 8.44
N LEU A 53 -10.36 -10.37 8.77
CA LEU A 53 -9.32 -10.01 7.79
C LEU A 53 -9.14 -11.09 6.72
N ARG A 54 -9.13 -12.38 7.12
CA ARG A 54 -9.08 -13.50 6.17
C ARG A 54 -10.32 -13.56 5.28
N ARG A 55 -11.51 -13.34 5.84
CA ARG A 55 -12.78 -13.35 5.10
C ARG A 55 -12.81 -12.30 3.99
N ILE A 56 -12.30 -11.10 4.27
CA ILE A 56 -12.22 -10.01 3.27
C ILE A 56 -10.99 -10.11 2.36
N ARG A 57 -10.20 -11.19 2.49
CA ARG A 57 -8.97 -11.45 1.72
C ARG A 57 -7.95 -10.30 1.80
N ALA A 58 -7.86 -9.63 2.96
CA ALA A 58 -6.86 -8.59 3.18
C ALA A 58 -5.45 -9.19 3.07
N MET A 59 -4.62 -8.57 2.24
CA MET A 59 -3.22 -8.99 2.04
C MET A 59 -2.26 -8.26 2.98
N ALA A 60 -2.58 -7.03 3.33
CA ALA A 60 -1.84 -6.24 4.30
C ALA A 60 -2.80 -5.46 5.20
N ILE A 61 -2.26 -4.95 6.30
CA ILE A 61 -2.95 -4.08 7.24
C ILE A 61 -2.04 -2.90 7.53
N ASP A 62 -2.62 -1.71 7.54
CA ASP A 62 -1.92 -0.46 7.79
C ASP A 62 -2.85 0.54 8.50
N MET A 63 -2.41 1.79 8.64
CA MET A 63 -3.18 2.82 9.36
C MET A 63 -3.51 4.06 8.50
N GLU A 64 -3.12 4.10 7.22
CA GLU A 64 -3.20 5.32 6.42
C GLU A 64 -3.72 5.14 4.99
N THR A 65 -3.52 3.99 4.33
CA THR A 65 -3.71 3.82 2.87
C THR A 65 -5.12 4.18 2.40
N ALA A 66 -6.17 3.63 3.01
CA ALA A 66 -7.55 3.92 2.61
C ALA A 66 -7.91 5.40 2.83
N THR A 67 -7.40 5.99 3.91
CA THR A 67 -7.58 7.42 4.20
C THR A 67 -6.94 8.27 3.11
N LEU A 68 -5.69 7.98 2.74
CA LEU A 68 -4.97 8.69 1.69
C LEU A 68 -5.64 8.58 0.32
N PHE A 69 -6.16 7.40 -0.03
CA PHE A 69 -6.86 7.21 -1.29
C PHE A 69 -8.19 7.95 -1.33
N THR A 70 -8.95 7.91 -0.23
CA THR A 70 -10.24 8.60 -0.14
C THR A 70 -10.06 10.12 -0.15
N THR A 71 -9.07 10.65 0.59
CA THR A 71 -8.78 12.10 0.61
C THR A 71 -8.19 12.58 -0.71
N GLY A 72 -7.30 11.79 -1.33
CA GLY A 72 -6.76 12.07 -2.65
C GLY A 72 -7.88 12.12 -3.70
N PHE A 73 -8.78 11.14 -3.67
CA PHE A 73 -9.95 11.11 -4.56
C PHE A 73 -10.86 12.33 -4.36
N TYR A 74 -11.16 12.69 -3.11
CA TYR A 74 -11.99 13.86 -2.79
C TYR A 74 -11.41 15.18 -3.30
N ASN A 75 -10.08 15.32 -3.27
CA ASN A 75 -9.38 16.53 -3.71
C ASN A 75 -8.89 16.47 -5.16
N GLU A 76 -9.29 15.45 -5.92
CA GLU A 76 -8.84 15.23 -7.30
C GLU A 76 -7.30 15.12 -7.45
N ILE A 77 -6.62 14.62 -6.40
CA ILE A 77 -5.18 14.40 -6.37
C ILE A 77 -4.89 12.92 -6.65
N PRO A 78 -4.24 12.59 -7.78
CA PRO A 78 -3.83 11.22 -8.07
C PRO A 78 -2.94 10.68 -6.94
N THR A 79 -3.40 9.61 -6.29
CA THR A 79 -2.72 9.01 -5.13
C THR A 79 -2.49 7.52 -5.36
N GLY A 80 -1.38 6.98 -4.85
CA GLY A 80 -1.02 5.58 -4.96
C GLY A 80 -0.17 5.15 -3.77
N ALA A 81 -0.01 3.84 -3.56
CA ALA A 81 0.76 3.32 -2.44
C ALA A 81 1.68 2.18 -2.88
N LEU A 82 2.89 2.20 -2.34
CA LEU A 82 3.81 1.07 -2.32
C LEU A 82 4.13 0.80 -0.86
N LEU A 83 3.77 -0.38 -0.35
CA LEU A 83 3.97 -0.74 1.05
C LEU A 83 5.11 -1.74 1.20
N LEU A 84 5.91 -1.59 2.25
CA LEU A 84 6.95 -2.54 2.63
C LEU A 84 6.46 -3.39 3.81
N VAL A 85 6.42 -4.71 3.64
CA VAL A 85 6.04 -5.62 4.73
C VAL A 85 7.14 -5.62 5.80
N SER A 86 6.83 -5.14 7.00
CA SER A 86 7.77 -5.13 8.14
C SER A 86 7.73 -6.36 9.03
N ASP A 87 6.58 -7.03 9.08
CA ASP A 87 6.28 -8.12 10.00
C ASP A 87 5.07 -8.92 9.50
N GLN A 88 4.85 -10.11 10.09
CA GLN A 88 3.82 -11.07 9.68
C GLN A 88 3.04 -11.53 10.92
N PRO A 89 2.15 -10.69 11.48
CA PRO A 89 1.43 -10.96 12.74
C PRO A 89 0.51 -12.19 12.70
N MET A 90 0.20 -12.71 11.51
CA MET A 90 -0.61 -13.92 11.31
C MET A 90 0.22 -15.21 11.39
N THR A 91 1.54 -15.11 11.44
CA THR A 91 2.49 -16.23 11.55
C THR A 91 2.99 -16.35 13.00
N PRO A 92 3.12 -17.57 13.57
CA PRO A 92 3.73 -17.74 14.89
C PRO A 92 5.11 -17.10 14.99
N GLY A 93 5.33 -16.22 15.97
CA GLY A 93 6.59 -15.48 16.14
C GLY A 93 6.85 -14.40 15.08
N GLY A 94 5.89 -14.13 14.20
CA GLY A 94 6.01 -13.12 13.13
C GLY A 94 5.69 -11.70 13.55
N ILE A 95 5.33 -11.47 14.82
CA ILE A 95 5.10 -10.14 15.39
C ILE A 95 6.41 -9.36 15.43
N LYS A 96 6.32 -8.08 15.06
CA LYS A 96 7.46 -7.16 15.00
C LYS A 96 8.25 -7.11 16.32
N THR A 97 9.57 -7.27 16.21
CA THR A 97 10.53 -6.98 17.28
C THR A 97 11.40 -5.80 16.87
N SER A 98 11.95 -5.05 17.84
CA SER A 98 12.86 -3.93 17.52
C SER A 98 14.09 -4.37 16.71
N LYS A 99 14.53 -5.63 16.88
CA LYS A 99 15.64 -6.21 16.13
C LYS A 99 15.24 -6.56 14.69
N SER A 100 14.07 -7.14 14.48
CA SER A 100 13.58 -7.49 13.14
C SER A 100 13.27 -6.23 12.31
N ASP A 101 12.72 -5.19 12.95
CA ASP A 101 12.41 -3.92 12.30
C ASP A 101 13.66 -3.21 11.76
N LYS A 102 14.70 -3.09 12.60
CA LYS A 102 15.99 -2.52 12.19
C LYS A 102 16.59 -3.26 10.99
N ARG A 103 16.51 -4.59 10.99
CA ARG A 103 17.04 -5.43 9.91
C ARG A 103 16.27 -5.22 8.60
N VAL A 104 14.93 -5.19 8.64
CA VAL A 104 14.11 -4.93 7.45
C VAL A 104 14.40 -3.54 6.90
N THR A 105 14.42 -2.54 7.78
CA THR A 105 14.70 -1.15 7.42
C THR A 105 16.05 -1.01 6.74
N GLN A 106 17.12 -1.50 7.38
CA GLN A 106 18.48 -1.41 6.83
C GLN A 106 18.62 -2.10 5.47
N LYS A 107 17.87 -3.17 5.23
CA LYS A 107 18.00 -3.97 4.00
C LYS A 107 17.16 -3.46 2.84
N TYR A 108 15.97 -2.91 3.11
CA TYR A 108 14.98 -2.64 2.07
C TYR A 108 14.55 -1.18 1.95
N LEU A 109 14.83 -0.31 2.94
CA LEU A 109 14.37 1.08 2.92
C LEU A 109 14.89 1.86 1.71
N ASP A 110 16.20 1.82 1.46
CA ASP A 110 16.82 2.55 0.35
C ASP A 110 16.26 2.09 -1.01
N MET A 111 16.14 0.78 -1.21
CA MET A 111 15.51 0.21 -2.40
C MET A 111 14.04 0.66 -2.54
N HIS A 112 13.26 0.60 -1.46
CA HIS A 112 11.85 0.97 -1.45
C HIS A 112 11.66 2.46 -1.82
N LEU A 113 12.47 3.34 -1.24
CA LEU A 113 12.47 4.76 -1.57
C LEU A 113 12.86 5.02 -3.03
N ARG A 114 13.91 4.35 -3.53
CA ARG A 114 14.34 4.47 -4.92
C ARG A 114 13.25 4.05 -5.90
N ILE A 115 12.59 2.91 -5.65
CA ILE A 115 11.45 2.47 -6.48
C ILE A 115 10.34 3.52 -6.47
N GLY A 116 10.00 4.09 -5.30
CA GLY A 116 8.99 5.14 -5.20
C GLY A 116 9.35 6.39 -6.02
N ILE A 117 10.59 6.88 -5.88
CA ILE A 117 11.10 8.04 -6.62
C ILE A 117 11.09 7.77 -8.13
N ASP A 118 11.58 6.61 -8.55
CA ASP A 118 11.66 6.27 -9.98
C ASP A 118 10.27 6.05 -10.59
N SER A 119 9.29 5.58 -9.82
CA SER A 119 7.88 5.48 -10.24
C SER A 119 7.31 6.86 -10.57
N LEU A 120 7.61 7.86 -9.74
CA LEU A 120 7.19 9.25 -9.98
C LEU A 120 7.92 9.85 -11.20
N LYS A 121 9.23 9.61 -11.33
CA LYS A 121 9.98 10.03 -12.52
C LYS A 121 9.44 9.40 -13.79
N GLN A 122 9.03 8.13 -13.74
CA GLN A 122 8.43 7.44 -14.87
C GLN A 122 7.13 8.12 -15.32
N LEU A 123 6.29 8.55 -14.37
CA LEU A 123 5.06 9.29 -14.68
C LEU A 123 5.34 10.67 -15.28
N ILE A 124 6.29 11.41 -14.72
CA ILE A 124 6.66 12.75 -15.20
C ILE A 124 7.24 12.67 -16.62
N ASN A 125 8.14 11.72 -16.86
CA ASN A 125 8.94 11.68 -18.09
C ASN A 125 8.27 10.94 -19.25
N LYS A 126 7.41 9.94 -18.98
CA LYS A 126 6.85 9.10 -20.05
C LYS A 126 5.55 9.61 -20.64
N GLY A 127 4.90 10.65 -20.07
CA GLY A 127 3.76 11.33 -20.71
C GLY A 127 2.67 10.40 -21.27
N GLU A 128 2.62 9.13 -20.83
CA GLU A 128 1.62 8.18 -21.27
C GLU A 128 0.35 8.69 -20.64
N THR A 129 -0.42 9.39 -21.48
CA THR A 129 -1.76 9.87 -21.26
C THR A 129 -2.63 8.65 -20.96
N VAL A 130 -2.54 8.18 -19.72
CA VAL A 130 -3.62 7.43 -19.10
C VAL A 130 -4.72 8.45 -18.98
N LYS A 131 -5.54 8.48 -20.05
CA LYS A 131 -6.76 9.25 -20.24
C LYS A 131 -7.27 9.68 -18.87
N HIS A 132 -7.15 10.98 -18.57
CA HIS A 132 -7.66 11.56 -17.33
C HIS A 132 -9.01 10.92 -17.04
N LEU A 133 -9.21 10.41 -15.82
CA LEU A 133 -10.56 10.07 -15.36
C LEU A 133 -11.38 11.35 -15.57
N ARG A 134 -12.19 11.37 -16.63
CA ARG A 134 -13.20 12.41 -16.80
C ARG A 134 -14.29 12.03 -15.81
N PHE A 135 -14.36 12.80 -14.73
CA PHE A 135 -15.51 12.79 -13.83
C PHE A 135 -16.72 13.39 -14.53
#